data_AF-A0A804P674-F1
#
_entry.id   AF-A0A804P674-F1
#
_cell.length_a   1.000
_cell.length_b   1.000
_cell.length_c   1.000
_cell.angle_alpha   90.00
_cell.angle_beta   90.00
_cell.angle_gamma   90.00
#
_symmetry.space_group_name_H-M   'P 1'
#
loop_
_entity.id
_entity.type
_entity.pdbx_description
1 polymer ?
#
loop_
_entity_poly.entity_id
_entity_poly.type
_entity_poly.pdbx_seq_one_letter_code
_entity_poly.pdbx_strand_id
1 'polypeptide(L)'
;MLVVQLPPPEVAGEDESNSRGVFVEFMTKVAQFNELVESGERLLGRFREELEYFRRPQISKEADVMNQILKSNCTVRMRSYIETGCRVHCQNISNINQLSSCENGLKDHIKKVKTLLEELECLVENVYGITLTASLSALEVSDSQCLDSMLSTDRCSVEGVCTQQEDRSADRLDRDVSFATVMVMVRNALKADYTMQVN
;
A
#
# COMPACT_ATOMS: atom_id res chain seq x y z
N MET A 1 -14.60 -32.46 54.56
CA MET A 1 -15.31 -31.70 53.50
C MET A 1 -14.27 -30.88 52.76
N LEU A 2 -13.95 -31.25 51.52
CA LEU A 2 -13.04 -30.51 50.64
C LEU A 2 -13.88 -29.50 49.86
N VAL A 3 -13.63 -28.20 50.06
CA VAL A 3 -14.22 -27.14 49.25
C VAL A 3 -13.39 -27.05 47.97
N VAL A 4 -13.95 -27.55 46.87
CA VAL A 4 -13.36 -27.38 45.53
C VAL A 4 -13.60 -25.93 45.12
N GLN A 5 -12.51 -25.17 45.04
CA GLN A 5 -12.52 -23.79 44.58
C GLN A 5 -12.57 -23.80 43.05
N LEU A 6 -13.66 -23.30 42.48
CA LEU A 6 -13.86 -23.18 41.04
C LEU A 6 -12.90 -22.11 40.50
N PRO A 7 -12.15 -22.35 39.41
CA PRO A 7 -11.27 -21.33 38.84
C PRO A 7 -12.12 -20.19 38.22
N PRO A 8 -11.63 -18.94 38.27
CA PRO A 8 -12.35 -17.80 37.70
C PRO A 8 -12.51 -17.96 36.18
N PRO A 9 -13.56 -17.39 35.58
CA PRO A 9 -13.78 -17.50 34.15
C PRO A 9 -12.60 -16.87 33.41
N GLU A 10 -11.95 -17.68 32.57
CA GLU A 10 -11.03 -17.20 31.55
C GLU A 10 -11.70 -16.05 30.81
N VAL A 11 -11.09 -14.87 30.91
CA VAL A 11 -11.41 -13.74 30.05
C VAL A 11 -11.11 -14.21 28.63
N ALA A 12 -12.16 -14.58 27.91
CA ALA A 12 -12.09 -14.92 26.50
C ALA A 12 -11.29 -13.84 25.80
N GLY A 13 -10.17 -14.26 25.21
CA GLY A 13 -9.31 -13.40 24.42
C GLY A 13 -10.14 -12.61 23.42
N GLU A 14 -9.78 -11.34 23.29
CA GLU A 14 -10.32 -10.39 22.33
C GLU A 14 -10.53 -11.08 20.98
N ASP A 15 -11.78 -11.29 20.62
CA ASP A 15 -12.19 -11.61 19.25
C ASP A 15 -11.87 -10.36 18.43
N GLU A 16 -10.62 -10.29 17.94
CA GLU A 16 -10.17 -9.29 16.99
C GLU A 16 -11.14 -9.35 15.81
N SER A 17 -12.06 -8.39 15.75
CA SER A 17 -13.13 -8.42 14.75
C SER A 17 -12.51 -8.61 13.38
N ASN A 18 -13.04 -9.55 12.60
CA ASN A 18 -12.50 -9.91 11.29
C ASN A 18 -12.24 -8.66 10.41
N SER A 19 -13.06 -7.61 10.58
CA SER A 19 -12.91 -6.29 9.98
C SER A 19 -11.63 -5.53 10.38
N ARG A 20 -11.26 -5.54 11.68
CA ARG A 20 -10.06 -4.86 12.19
C ARG A 20 -8.79 -5.52 11.66
N GLY A 21 -8.77 -6.85 11.60
CA GLY A 21 -7.66 -7.60 11.00
C GLY A 21 -7.45 -7.22 9.54
N VAL A 22 -8.54 -7.23 8.74
CA VAL A 22 -8.52 -6.82 7.32
C VAL A 22 -8.09 -5.35 7.17
N PHE A 23 -8.53 -4.46 8.05
CA PHE A 23 -8.13 -3.06 8.04
C PHE A 23 -6.63 -2.87 8.32
N VAL A 24 -6.07 -3.58 9.30
CA VAL A 24 -4.64 -3.53 9.62
C VAL A 24 -3.81 -4.06 8.45
N GLU A 25 -4.24 -5.16 7.82
CA GLU A 25 -3.59 -5.68 6.62
C GLU A 25 -3.63 -4.66 5.47
N PHE A 26 -4.78 -4.02 5.25
CA PHE A 26 -4.92 -2.96 4.26
C PHE A 26 -3.95 -1.80 4.51
N MET A 27 -3.87 -1.30 5.75
CA MET A 27 -2.94 -0.22 6.09
C MET A 27 -1.47 -0.63 5.90
N THR A 28 -1.15 -1.90 6.14
CA THR A 28 0.18 -2.46 5.87
C THR A 28 0.49 -2.42 4.37
N LYS A 29 -0.46 -2.79 3.52
CA LYS A 29 -0.33 -2.71 2.05
C LYS A 29 -0.24 -1.27 1.55
N VAL A 30 -0.97 -0.34 2.16
CA VAL A 30 -0.84 1.11 1.87
C VAL A 30 0.57 1.62 2.24
N ALA A 31 1.13 1.19 3.36
CA ALA A 31 2.51 1.52 3.72
C ALA A 31 3.52 0.99 2.68
N GLN A 32 3.35 -0.25 2.22
CA GLN A 32 4.17 -0.83 1.14
C GLN A 32 4.04 -0.04 -0.17
N PHE A 33 2.85 0.48 -0.48
CA PHE A 33 2.65 1.35 -1.64
C PHE A 33 3.51 2.63 -1.53
N ASN A 34 3.52 3.28 -0.37
CA ASN A 34 4.33 4.48 -0.14
C ASN A 34 5.84 4.20 -0.28
N GLU A 35 6.32 3.06 0.20
CA GLU A 35 7.73 2.64 0.00
C GLU A 35 8.07 2.47 -1.49
N LEU A 36 7.12 1.98 -2.29
CA LEU A 36 7.30 1.88 -3.73
C LEU A 36 7.46 3.27 -4.36
N VAL A 37 6.72 4.30 -3.92
CA VAL A 37 6.84 5.67 -4.46
C VAL A 37 8.29 6.16 -4.36
N GLU A 38 8.92 6.05 -3.19
CA GLU A 38 10.32 6.46 -2.99
C GLU A 38 11.30 5.66 -3.87
N SER A 39 11.03 4.36 -4.03
CA SER A 39 11.83 3.48 -4.90
C SER A 39 11.70 3.87 -6.38
N GLY A 40 10.47 4.19 -6.81
CA GLY A 40 10.16 4.67 -8.16
C GLY A 40 10.85 5.99 -8.48
N GLU A 41 10.79 6.97 -7.57
CA GLU A 41 11.47 8.26 -7.72
C GLU A 41 12.99 8.10 -7.89
N ARG A 42 13.59 7.20 -7.10
CA ARG A 42 15.03 6.90 -7.17
C ARG A 42 15.41 6.27 -8.52
N LEU A 43 14.62 5.32 -9.01
CA LEU A 43 14.82 4.69 -10.31
C LEU A 43 14.68 5.71 -11.45
N LEU A 44 13.65 6.55 -11.41
CA LEU A 44 13.43 7.61 -12.39
C LEU A 44 14.55 8.66 -12.37
N GLY A 45 15.02 9.05 -11.18
CA GLY A 45 16.14 9.97 -11.02
C GLY A 45 17.40 9.46 -11.71
N ARG A 46 17.77 8.20 -11.45
CA ARG A 46 18.92 7.55 -12.10
C ARG A 46 18.72 7.40 -13.61
N PHE A 47 17.53 6.98 -14.04
CA PHE A 47 17.23 6.83 -15.46
C PHE A 47 17.40 8.16 -16.21
N ARG A 48 16.90 9.27 -15.65
CA ARG A 48 17.10 10.61 -16.22
C ARG A 48 18.56 11.02 -16.27
N GLU A 49 19.31 10.81 -15.19
CA GLU A 49 20.74 11.12 -15.12
C GLU A 49 21.53 10.40 -16.22
N GLU A 50 21.28 9.10 -16.40
CA GLU A 50 21.90 8.31 -17.47
C GLU A 50 21.47 8.78 -18.87
N LEU A 51 20.21 9.18 -19.05
CA LEU A 51 19.76 9.78 -20.32
C LEU A 51 20.44 11.13 -20.61
N GLU A 52 20.63 11.98 -19.61
CA GLU A 52 21.36 13.25 -19.79
C GLU A 52 22.80 13.00 -20.21
N TYR A 53 23.45 11.93 -19.72
CA TYR A 53 24.77 11.54 -20.21
C TYR A 53 24.74 11.26 -21.72
N PHE A 54 23.74 10.55 -22.23
CA PHE A 54 23.63 10.25 -23.67
C PHE A 54 23.30 11.47 -24.54
N ARG A 55 22.73 12.53 -23.97
CA ARG A 55 22.52 13.80 -24.67
C ARG A 55 23.79 14.63 -24.87
N ARG A 56 24.85 14.36 -24.11
CA ARG A 56 26.13 15.07 -24.26
C ARG A 56 26.74 14.78 -25.64
N PRO A 57 27.46 15.72 -26.25
CA PRO A 57 28.18 15.49 -27.49
C PRO A 57 29.23 14.38 -27.32
N GLN A 58 29.38 13.55 -28.35
CA GLN A 58 30.41 12.52 -28.37
C GLN A 58 31.70 13.10 -28.96
N ILE A 59 32.81 12.97 -28.25
CA ILE A 59 34.12 13.23 -28.84
C ILE A 59 34.43 12.04 -29.74
N SER A 60 34.26 12.23 -31.04
CA SER A 60 34.65 11.25 -32.05
C SER A 60 36.14 10.95 -31.91
N LYS A 61 36.46 9.67 -31.65
CA LYS A 61 37.82 9.16 -31.68
C LYS A 61 38.30 8.86 -33.10
N GLU A 62 37.43 8.98 -34.11
CA GLU A 62 37.76 8.75 -35.52
C GLU A 62 38.65 9.86 -36.10
N ALA A 63 38.67 11.06 -35.49
CA ALA A 63 39.64 12.09 -35.82
C ALA A 63 40.98 11.79 -35.12
N ASP A 64 41.83 10.99 -35.76
CA ASP A 64 43.14 10.55 -35.24
C ASP A 64 43.99 11.73 -34.72
N VAL A 65 43.93 12.87 -35.44
CA VAL A 65 44.58 14.13 -35.05
C VAL A 65 44.06 14.68 -33.70
N MET A 66 42.75 14.68 -33.47
CA MET A 66 42.15 15.17 -32.23
C MET A 66 42.54 14.29 -31.04
N ASN A 67 42.54 12.97 -31.24
CA ASN A 67 42.99 12.00 -30.24
C ASN A 67 44.47 12.21 -29.87
N GLN A 68 45.34 12.42 -30.88
CA GLN A 68 46.75 12.69 -30.63
C GLN A 68 46.99 14.01 -29.90
N ILE A 69 46.27 15.09 -30.27
CA ILE A 69 46.35 16.39 -29.59
C ILE A 69 45.91 16.26 -28.12
N LEU A 70 44.78 15.59 -27.87
CA LEU A 70 44.30 15.31 -26.52
C LEU A 70 45.30 14.49 -25.72
N LYS A 71 45.85 13.43 -26.31
CA LYS A 71 46.83 12.58 -25.61
C LYS A 71 48.12 13.32 -25.25
N SER A 72 48.57 14.23 -26.11
CA SER A 72 49.85 14.95 -25.94
C SER A 72 49.74 16.23 -25.11
N ASN A 73 48.57 16.86 -25.02
CA ASN A 73 48.41 18.18 -24.39
C ASN A 73 47.36 18.27 -23.27
N CYS A 74 46.58 17.21 -23.03
CA CYS A 74 45.46 17.30 -22.08
C CYS A 74 45.94 17.25 -20.63
N THR A 75 45.75 18.37 -19.93
CA THR A 75 45.95 18.46 -18.48
C THR A 75 44.87 17.69 -17.74
N VAL A 76 45.12 17.36 -16.46
CA VAL A 76 44.12 16.72 -15.58
C VAL A 76 42.81 17.52 -15.54
N ARG A 77 42.91 18.86 -15.48
CA ARG A 77 41.75 19.76 -15.47
C ARG A 77 40.96 19.70 -16.78
N MET A 78 41.65 19.70 -17.92
CA MET A 78 41.01 19.64 -19.23
C MET A 78 40.31 18.31 -19.47
N ARG A 79 40.90 17.20 -18.97
CA ARG A 79 40.27 15.88 -18.98
C ARG A 79 38.97 15.88 -18.19
N SER A 80 38.95 16.49 -17.01
CA SER A 80 37.74 16.62 -16.19
C SER A 80 36.63 17.39 -16.90
N TYR A 81 36.92 18.52 -17.56
CA TYR A 81 35.91 19.23 -18.36
C TYR A 81 35.34 18.39 -19.49
N ILE A 82 36.20 17.62 -20.16
CA ILE A 82 35.80 16.72 -21.23
C ILE A 82 34.92 15.59 -20.73
N GLU A 83 35.30 14.92 -19.65
CA GLU A 83 34.52 13.82 -19.06
C GLU A 83 33.16 14.31 -18.51
N THR A 84 33.09 15.57 -18.07
CA THR A 84 31.85 16.17 -17.58
C THR A 84 30.96 16.70 -18.71
N GLY A 85 31.55 17.19 -19.80
CA GLY A 85 30.82 17.83 -20.91
C GLY A 85 30.56 16.93 -22.12
N CYS A 86 31.25 15.81 -22.24
CA CYS A 86 31.18 14.94 -23.41
C CYS A 86 31.01 13.46 -23.03
N ARG A 87 30.45 12.69 -23.95
CA ARG A 87 30.40 11.23 -23.83
C ARG A 87 31.76 10.64 -24.16
N VAL A 88 32.23 9.76 -23.27
CA VAL A 88 33.47 9.03 -23.44
C VAL A 88 33.15 7.56 -23.71
N HIS A 89 33.72 7.00 -24.78
CA HIS A 89 33.40 5.64 -25.25
C HIS A 89 33.59 4.54 -24.18
N CYS A 90 34.55 4.68 -23.27
CA CYS A 90 34.79 3.69 -22.22
C CYS A 90 33.67 3.62 -21.16
N GLN A 91 32.88 4.68 -20.99
CA GLN A 91 31.76 4.72 -20.05
C GLN A 91 30.43 4.29 -20.70
N ASN A 92 30.36 4.23 -22.04
CA ASN A 92 29.12 3.92 -22.75
C ASN A 92 28.53 2.56 -22.37
N ILE A 93 29.36 1.51 -22.27
CA ILE A 93 28.87 0.16 -21.93
C ILE A 93 28.29 0.15 -20.51
N SER A 94 28.99 0.77 -19.55
CA SER A 94 28.51 0.87 -18.17
C SER A 94 27.20 1.64 -18.09
N ASN A 95 27.10 2.79 -18.77
CA ASN A 95 25.92 3.65 -18.73
C ASN A 95 24.72 3.02 -19.45
N ILE A 96 24.93 2.30 -20.56
CA ILE A 96 23.87 1.51 -21.22
C ILE A 96 23.35 0.42 -20.27
N ASN A 97 24.25 -0.28 -19.57
CA ASN A 97 23.84 -1.32 -18.62
C ASN A 97 23.07 -0.72 -17.43
N GLN A 98 23.47 0.46 -16.94
CA GLN A 98 22.73 1.19 -15.90
C GLN A 98 21.35 1.62 -16.38
N LEU A 99 21.24 2.14 -17.61
CA LEU A 99 19.97 2.52 -18.22
C LEU A 99 19.03 1.31 -18.35
N SER A 100 19.54 0.17 -18.83
CA SER A 100 18.77 -1.08 -18.94
C SER A 100 18.34 -1.62 -17.56
N SER A 101 19.22 -1.52 -16.56
CA SER A 101 18.88 -1.90 -15.18
C SER A 101 17.76 -1.01 -14.62
N CYS A 102 17.84 0.31 -14.85
CA CYS A 102 16.78 1.24 -14.46
C CYS A 102 15.47 0.95 -15.19
N GLU A 103 15.51 0.71 -16.50
CA GLU A 103 14.32 0.35 -17.29
C GLU A 103 13.65 -0.92 -16.76
N ASN A 104 14.43 -1.97 -16.49
CA ASN A 104 13.92 -3.21 -15.91
C ASN A 104 13.34 -2.98 -14.51
N GLY A 105 14.01 -2.18 -13.69
CA GLY A 105 13.53 -1.79 -12.36
C GLY A 105 12.22 -1.01 -12.41
N LEU A 106 12.06 -0.08 -13.36
CA LEU A 106 10.82 0.68 -13.56
C LEU A 106 9.67 -0.23 -14.03
N LYS A 107 9.95 -1.17 -14.95
CA LYS A 107 8.97 -2.18 -15.37
C LYS A 107 8.50 -3.07 -14.21
N ASP A 108 9.44 -3.50 -13.36
CA ASP A 108 9.13 -4.27 -12.15
C ASP A 108 8.32 -3.44 -11.14
N HIS A 109 8.70 -2.18 -10.94
CA HIS A 109 7.98 -1.24 -10.08
C HIS A 109 6.52 -1.07 -10.51
N ILE A 110 6.25 -0.85 -11.81
CA ILE A 110 4.88 -0.76 -12.35
C ILE A 110 4.08 -2.04 -12.07
N LYS A 111 4.69 -3.22 -12.25
CA LYS A 111 4.03 -4.51 -11.95
C LYS A 111 3.66 -4.61 -10.47
N LYS A 112 4.59 -4.27 -9.57
CA LYS A 112 4.38 -4.30 -8.11
C LYS A 112 3.26 -3.35 -7.68
N VAL A 113 3.23 -2.13 -8.21
CA VAL A 113 2.17 -1.15 -7.94
C VAL A 113 0.82 -1.71 -8.38
N LYS A 114 0.75 -2.30 -9.58
CA LYS A 114 -0.48 -2.93 -10.08
C LYS A 114 -0.94 -4.08 -9.17
N THR A 115 -0.05 -4.98 -8.78
CA THR A 115 -0.37 -6.09 -7.87
C THR A 115 -0.86 -5.59 -6.51
N LEU A 116 -0.21 -4.57 -5.92
CA LEU A 116 -0.69 -4.00 -4.65
C LEU A 116 -2.08 -3.37 -4.78
N LEU A 117 -2.39 -2.69 -5.89
CA LEU A 117 -3.72 -2.13 -6.12
C LEU A 117 -4.80 -3.22 -6.24
N GLU A 118 -4.48 -4.34 -6.87
CA GLU A 118 -5.35 -5.52 -6.94
C GLU A 118 -5.56 -6.14 -5.55
N GLU A 119 -4.49 -6.31 -4.76
CA GLU A 119 -4.58 -6.80 -3.37
C GLU A 119 -5.41 -5.88 -2.46
N LEU A 120 -5.22 -4.55 -2.57
CA LEU A 120 -6.01 -3.56 -1.85
C LEU A 120 -7.50 -3.61 -2.23
N GLU A 121 -7.82 -3.88 -3.50
CA GLU A 121 -9.20 -4.07 -3.95
C GLU A 121 -9.82 -5.33 -3.34
N CYS A 122 -9.10 -6.45 -3.31
CA CYS A 122 -9.57 -7.67 -2.63
C CYS A 122 -9.83 -7.43 -1.13
N LEU A 123 -8.98 -6.67 -0.44
CA LEU A 123 -9.19 -6.34 0.98
C LEU A 123 -10.44 -5.47 1.19
N VAL A 124 -10.71 -4.54 0.27
CA VAL A 124 -11.97 -3.75 0.27
C VAL A 124 -13.20 -4.65 0.09
N GLU A 125 -13.13 -5.62 -0.82
CA GLU A 125 -14.22 -6.58 -1.02
C GLU A 125 -14.43 -7.46 0.24
N ASN A 126 -13.36 -7.88 0.89
CA ASN A 126 -13.41 -8.67 2.12
C ASN A 126 -14.08 -7.90 3.27
N VAL A 127 -13.64 -6.65 3.54
CA VAL A 127 -14.23 -5.85 4.62
C VAL A 127 -15.69 -5.50 4.33
N TYR A 128 -16.04 -5.28 3.05
CA TYR A 128 -17.42 -5.06 2.64
C TYR A 128 -18.29 -6.30 2.92
N GLY A 129 -17.82 -7.50 2.55
CA GLY A 129 -18.51 -8.75 2.84
C GLY A 129 -18.74 -8.97 4.34
N ILE A 130 -17.70 -8.75 5.15
CA ILE A 130 -17.79 -8.84 6.62
C ILE A 130 -18.83 -7.86 7.17
N THR A 131 -18.77 -6.60 6.74
CA THR A 131 -19.68 -5.53 7.19
C THR A 131 -21.12 -5.84 6.80
N LEU A 132 -21.34 -6.36 5.58
CA LEU A 132 -22.67 -6.73 5.10
C LEU A 132 -23.25 -7.90 5.91
N THR A 133 -22.46 -8.93 6.18
CA THR A 133 -22.88 -10.05 7.03
C THR A 133 -23.23 -9.56 8.44
N ALA A 134 -22.39 -8.72 9.05
CA ALA A 134 -22.66 -8.14 10.36
C ALA A 134 -23.95 -7.30 10.37
N SER A 135 -24.20 -6.51 9.31
CA SER A 135 -25.43 -5.72 9.14
C SER A 135 -26.68 -6.61 9.09
N LEU A 136 -26.64 -7.70 8.31
CA LEU A 136 -27.75 -8.64 8.19
C LEU A 136 -28.02 -9.37 9.51
N SER A 137 -26.97 -9.82 10.20
CA SER A 137 -27.12 -10.47 11.51
C SER A 137 -27.68 -9.52 12.58
N ALA A 138 -27.32 -8.23 12.57
CA ALA A 138 -27.90 -7.25 13.47
C ALA A 138 -29.41 -7.05 13.24
N LEU A 139 -29.85 -7.09 11.97
CA LEU A 139 -31.26 -6.98 11.61
C LEU A 139 -32.07 -8.20 12.08
N GLU A 140 -31.56 -9.42 11.87
CA GLU A 140 -32.21 -10.67 12.31
C GLU A 140 -32.37 -10.75 13.83
N VAL A 141 -31.38 -10.25 14.59
CA VAL A 141 -31.45 -10.17 16.06
C VAL A 141 -32.54 -9.18 16.50
N SER A 142 -32.68 -8.05 15.81
CA SER A 142 -33.71 -7.04 16.12
C SER A 142 -35.14 -7.56 15.89
N ASP A 143 -35.38 -8.36 14.85
CA ASP A 143 -36.71 -8.91 14.54
C ASP A 143 -37.15 -10.01 15.53
N SER A 144 -36.21 -10.81 16.01
CA SER A 144 -36.49 -11.89 16.98
C SER A 144 -36.90 -11.38 18.37
N GLN A 145 -36.30 -10.27 18.84
CA GLN A 145 -36.65 -9.65 20.12
C GLN A 145 -38.01 -8.95 20.10
N CYS A 146 -38.46 -8.47 18.94
CA CYS A 146 -39.78 -7.85 18.76
C CYS A 146 -40.93 -8.86 18.95
N LEU A 147 -40.73 -10.12 18.56
CA LEU A 147 -41.75 -11.18 18.71
C LEU A 147 -41.84 -11.71 20.14
N ASP A 148 -40.72 -11.84 20.86
CA ASP A 148 -40.71 -12.32 22.25
C ASP A 148 -41.30 -11.29 23.24
N SER A 149 -41.20 -9.99 22.93
CA SER A 149 -41.84 -8.93 23.73
C SER A 149 -43.37 -8.93 23.61
N MET A 150 -43.94 -9.48 22.53
CA MET A 150 -45.40 -9.52 22.35
C MET A 150 -46.04 -10.76 23.00
N LEU A 151 -45.27 -11.82 23.27
CA LEU A 151 -45.74 -13.04 23.94
C LEU A 151 -45.62 -13.02 25.47
N SER A 152 -44.95 -12.00 26.04
CA SER A 152 -44.75 -11.87 27.48
C SER A 152 -45.66 -10.80 28.11
N THR A 153 -46.97 -10.86 27.85
CA THR A 153 -47.95 -10.11 28.65
C THR A 153 -48.44 -10.98 29.81
N ASP A 154 -47.62 -11.09 30.86
CA ASP A 154 -48.04 -11.16 32.27
C ASP A 154 -46.81 -11.46 33.16
N ARG A 155 -46.16 -10.42 33.71
CA ARG A 155 -45.79 -10.31 35.14
C ARG A 155 -44.85 -9.13 35.43
N CYS A 156 -45.09 -8.53 36.60
CA CYS A 156 -44.48 -7.31 37.13
C CYS A 156 -42.95 -7.35 37.29
N SER A 157 -42.32 -6.23 36.87
CA SER A 157 -41.17 -5.52 37.45
C SER A 157 -39.94 -6.32 37.95
N VAL A 158 -38.83 -6.25 37.20
CA VAL A 158 -37.51 -5.78 37.68
C VAL A 158 -36.83 -5.03 36.53
N GLU A 159 -36.26 -3.87 36.85
CA GLU A 159 -35.49 -2.99 35.96
C GLU A 159 -34.32 -3.69 35.26
N GLY A 160 -34.18 -3.41 33.95
CA GLY A 160 -32.91 -2.99 33.37
C GLY A 160 -31.88 -4.07 33.00
N VAL A 161 -32.16 -4.95 32.04
CA VAL A 161 -31.10 -5.77 31.39
C VAL A 161 -31.31 -5.99 29.87
N CYS A 162 -32.03 -5.14 29.14
CA CYS A 162 -32.12 -5.27 27.67
C CYS A 162 -31.14 -4.39 26.87
N THR A 163 -30.44 -3.42 27.49
CA THR A 163 -29.73 -2.38 26.71
C THR A 163 -28.25 -2.64 26.45
N GLN A 164 -27.58 -3.55 27.16
CA GLN A 164 -26.11 -3.66 27.03
C GLN A 164 -25.63 -4.43 25.77
N GLN A 165 -26.48 -5.24 25.15
CA GLN A 165 -26.08 -6.09 24.02
C GLN A 165 -26.36 -5.43 22.66
N GLU A 166 -27.45 -4.66 22.54
CA GLU A 166 -27.76 -3.87 21.35
C GLU A 166 -26.81 -2.67 21.19
N ASP A 167 -26.48 -1.99 22.30
CA ASP A 167 -25.56 -0.84 22.31
C ASP A 167 -24.14 -1.25 21.84
N ARG A 168 -23.69 -2.45 22.25
CA ARG A 168 -22.40 -3.01 21.82
C ARG A 168 -22.39 -3.53 20.38
N SER A 169 -23.52 -3.98 19.83
CA SER A 169 -23.58 -4.47 18.44
C SER A 169 -23.65 -3.32 17.44
N ALA A 170 -24.41 -2.28 17.76
CA ALA A 170 -24.46 -1.05 16.98
C ALA A 170 -23.08 -0.35 16.92
N ASP A 171 -22.39 -0.22 18.06
CA ASP A 171 -21.04 0.35 18.13
C ASP A 171 -19.99 -0.44 17.32
N ARG A 172 -20.13 -1.77 17.24
CA ARG A 172 -19.26 -2.61 16.41
C ARG A 172 -19.55 -2.42 14.92
N LEU A 173 -20.82 -2.36 14.55
CA LEU A 173 -21.23 -2.18 13.15
C LEU A 173 -20.80 -0.80 12.61
N ASP A 174 -20.98 0.26 13.39
CA ASP A 174 -20.52 1.61 13.04
C ASP A 174 -19.01 1.66 12.79
N ARG A 175 -18.23 0.95 13.60
CA ARG A 175 -16.78 0.80 13.42
C ARG A 175 -16.42 0.06 12.14
N ASP A 176 -17.11 -1.05 11.83
CA ASP A 176 -16.85 -1.85 10.63
C ASP A 176 -17.16 -1.04 9.35
N VAL A 177 -18.27 -0.30 9.35
CA VAL A 177 -18.64 0.64 8.29
C VAL A 177 -17.57 1.73 8.14
N SER A 178 -17.05 2.25 9.26
CA SER A 178 -15.98 3.25 9.24
C SER A 178 -14.70 2.71 8.60
N PHE A 179 -14.28 1.48 8.94
CA PHE A 179 -13.13 0.84 8.29
C PHE A 179 -13.33 0.67 6.79
N ALA A 180 -14.48 0.12 6.37
CA ALA A 180 -14.80 -0.07 4.97
C ALA A 180 -14.78 1.26 4.20
N THR A 181 -15.36 2.31 4.77
CA THR A 181 -15.39 3.65 4.17
C THR A 181 -13.99 4.20 3.94
N VAL A 182 -13.12 4.16 4.96
CA VAL A 182 -11.73 4.63 4.85
C VAL A 182 -10.95 3.83 3.80
N MET A 183 -11.09 2.50 3.80
CA MET A 183 -10.40 1.63 2.85
C MET A 183 -10.81 1.94 1.40
N VAL A 184 -12.11 2.11 1.14
CA VAL A 184 -12.62 2.51 -0.18
C VAL A 184 -12.05 3.85 -0.62
N MET A 185 -12.06 4.85 0.26
CA MET A 185 -11.54 6.18 -0.04
C MET A 185 -10.05 6.14 -0.40
N VAL A 186 -9.23 5.50 0.45
CA VAL A 186 -7.78 5.39 0.23
C VAL A 186 -7.48 4.61 -1.05
N ARG A 187 -8.11 3.45 -1.27
CA ARG A 187 -7.89 2.65 -2.47
C ARG A 187 -8.24 3.44 -3.74
N ASN A 188 -9.33 4.20 -3.71
CA ASN A 188 -9.74 5.01 -4.85
C ASN A 188 -8.77 6.16 -5.12
N ALA A 189 -8.25 6.81 -4.08
CA ALA A 189 -7.21 7.83 -4.21
C ALA A 189 -5.95 7.25 -4.85
N LEU A 190 -5.44 6.12 -4.34
CA LEU A 190 -4.24 5.46 -4.87
C LEU A 190 -4.43 5.00 -6.33
N LYS A 191 -5.62 4.49 -6.67
CA LYS A 191 -5.94 4.10 -8.05
C LYS A 191 -5.97 5.30 -8.99
N ALA A 192 -6.56 6.42 -8.56
CA ALA A 192 -6.60 7.64 -9.36
C ALA A 192 -5.17 8.14 -9.67
N ASP A 193 -4.32 8.21 -8.64
CA ASP A 193 -2.92 8.60 -8.78
C ASP A 193 -2.14 7.70 -9.74
N TYR A 194 -2.36 6.38 -9.67
CA TYR A 194 -1.76 5.43 -10.60
C TYR A 194 -2.25 5.65 -12.04
N THR A 195 -3.56 5.80 -12.25
CA THR A 195 -4.11 5.99 -13.60
C THR A 195 -3.66 7.29 -14.26
N MET A 196 -3.42 8.34 -13.47
CA MET A 196 -2.89 9.61 -13.97
C MET A 196 -1.44 9.48 -14.49
N GLN A 197 -0.68 8.49 -14.00
CA GLN A 197 0.70 8.26 -14.42
C GLN A 197 0.83 7.36 -15.66
N VAL A 198 -0.22 6.62 -16.02
CA VAL A 198 -0.20 5.61 -17.11
C VAL A 198 -0.84 6.14 -18.41
N ASN A 199 -1.53 7.29 -18.35
CA ASN A 199 -2.12 7.99 -19.51
C ASN A 199 -1.19 9.07 -20.05
#